data_AF-A0A099KS92-F1
#
_entry.id   AF-A0A099KS92-F1
#
_cell.length_a   1.000
_cell.length_b   1.000
_cell.length_c   1.000
_cell.angle_alpha   90.00
_cell.angle_beta   90.00
_cell.angle_gamma   90.00
#
_symmetry.space_group_name_H-M   'P 1'
#
loop_
_entity.id
_entity.type
_entity.pdbx_description
1 polymer ?
#
loop_
_entity_poly.entity_id
_entity_poly.type
_entity_poly.pdbx_seq_one_letter_code
_entity_poly.pdbx_strand_id
1 'polypeptide(L)'
;MAQCTTDKCNLDGKYEDKCALHCKKKDYQSDKLKGILDDFYEELAQYIYEELSNVNNKKLQDALLNAREEHLKKSHFSYASLLLDDGDEILKEILTDEIIFFGAINFPEIKSRDTFSFFKIFQLFKGLHFDRSTIGFGSINLNNVQIFFQDCTFENDWSIHSYLIIEDVVSKTIFQNCIFKERVSSAAKEHSRDI
;
A
#
# COMPACT_ATOMS: atom_id res chain seq x y z
N MET A 1 -16.97 -16.70 10.47
CA MET A 1 -17.19 -15.26 10.20
C MET A 1 -17.73 -15.14 8.78
N ALA A 2 -18.51 -14.09 8.49
CA ALA A 2 -18.98 -13.87 7.12
C ALA A 2 -17.83 -13.32 6.27
N GLN A 3 -17.77 -13.67 4.99
CA GLN A 3 -16.79 -13.10 4.05
C GLN A 3 -17.11 -11.62 3.77
N CYS A 4 -16.08 -10.86 3.41
CA CYS A 4 -16.23 -9.48 2.96
C CYS A 4 -17.17 -9.39 1.76
N THR A 5 -18.10 -8.43 1.82
CA THR A 5 -19.13 -8.21 0.80
C THR A 5 -18.63 -7.57 -0.50
N THR A 6 -17.38 -7.10 -0.54
CA THR A 6 -16.76 -6.60 -1.78
C THR A 6 -16.47 -7.75 -2.75
N ASP A 7 -16.85 -7.58 -4.00
CA ASP A 7 -16.64 -8.57 -5.06
C ASP A 7 -15.19 -9.07 -5.12
N LYS A 8 -15.04 -10.39 -5.20
CA LYS A 8 -13.74 -11.09 -5.30
C LYS A 8 -12.79 -10.87 -4.11
N CYS A 9 -13.30 -10.45 -2.95
CA CYS A 9 -12.52 -10.40 -1.71
C CYS A 9 -12.70 -11.67 -0.89
N ASN A 10 -11.60 -12.33 -0.52
CA ASN A 10 -11.62 -13.56 0.29
C ASN A 10 -11.36 -13.31 1.78
N LEU A 11 -11.21 -12.05 2.21
CA LEU A 11 -10.95 -11.67 3.59
C LEU A 11 -12.23 -11.69 4.44
N ASP A 12 -12.07 -11.80 5.76
CA ASP A 12 -13.19 -11.81 6.71
C ASP A 12 -13.87 -10.44 6.82
N GLY A 13 -15.20 -10.43 6.74
CA GLY A 13 -16.04 -9.25 6.91
C GLY A 13 -16.21 -8.87 8.39
N LYS A 14 -15.23 -8.18 8.97
CA LYS A 14 -15.22 -7.79 10.40
C LYS A 14 -15.94 -6.46 10.70
N TYR A 15 -16.03 -5.57 9.72
CA TYR A 15 -16.44 -4.17 9.90
C TYR A 15 -17.64 -3.84 9.00
N GLU A 16 -18.85 -4.05 9.53
CA GLU A 16 -20.10 -3.87 8.77
C GLU A 16 -20.09 -4.71 7.47
N ASP A 17 -19.81 -6.01 7.62
CA ASP A 17 -19.70 -7.01 6.54
C ASP A 17 -18.58 -6.73 5.52
N LYS A 18 -17.60 -5.89 5.86
CA LYS A 18 -16.39 -5.63 5.07
C LYS A 18 -15.12 -5.94 5.85
N CYS A 19 -14.06 -6.32 5.14
CA CYS A 19 -12.74 -6.48 5.75
C CYS A 19 -12.09 -5.11 6.02
N ALA A 20 -10.95 -5.12 6.71
CA ALA A 20 -10.23 -3.89 6.99
C ALA A 20 -9.74 -3.19 5.72
N LEU A 21 -9.48 -3.87 4.60
CA LEU A 21 -9.15 -3.18 3.35
C LEU A 21 -10.33 -2.44 2.71
N HIS A 22 -11.55 -2.94 2.87
CA HIS A 22 -12.73 -2.46 2.15
C HIS A 22 -13.69 -1.64 3.01
N CYS A 23 -13.56 -1.67 4.34
CA CYS A 23 -14.39 -0.84 5.21
C CYS A 23 -14.00 0.63 5.07
N LYS A 24 -14.99 1.53 5.21
CA LYS A 24 -14.74 2.97 5.20
C LYS A 24 -13.99 3.36 6.47
N LYS A 25 -12.85 4.04 6.31
CA LYS A 25 -12.07 4.59 7.42
C LYS A 25 -12.69 5.90 7.91
N LYS A 26 -12.52 6.16 9.21
CA LYS A 26 -12.97 7.39 9.86
C LYS A 26 -11.73 8.23 10.17
N ASP A 27 -11.53 8.59 11.42
CA ASP A 27 -10.34 9.25 11.92
C ASP A 27 -9.36 8.24 12.54
N TYR A 28 -8.09 8.61 12.53
CA TYR A 28 -7.00 7.79 13.07
C TYR A 28 -7.24 7.27 14.49
N GLN A 29 -7.78 8.09 15.41
CA GLN A 29 -7.93 7.69 16.81
C GLN A 29 -9.02 6.65 16.97
N SER A 30 -10.17 6.87 16.33
CA SER A 30 -11.28 5.93 16.33
C SER A 30 -10.88 4.58 15.71
N ASP A 31 -10.19 4.62 14.57
CA ASP A 31 -9.80 3.40 13.84
C ASP A 31 -8.70 2.64 14.59
N LYS A 32 -7.75 3.35 15.23
CA LYS A 32 -6.73 2.74 16.08
C LYS A 32 -7.34 2.05 17.30
N LEU A 33 -8.25 2.71 18.02
CA LEU A 33 -8.88 2.16 19.24
C LEU A 33 -9.70 0.90 18.95
N LYS A 34 -10.24 0.78 17.74
CA LYS A 34 -11.02 -0.39 17.30
C LYS A 34 -10.16 -1.54 16.75
N GLY A 35 -8.85 -1.35 16.63
CA GLY A 35 -7.95 -2.33 16.00
C GLY A 35 -8.03 -2.36 14.47
N ILE A 36 -8.77 -1.45 13.83
CA ILE A 36 -8.94 -1.41 12.37
C ILE A 36 -7.60 -1.19 11.67
N LEU A 37 -6.72 -0.37 12.25
CA LEU A 37 -5.41 -0.09 11.65
C LEU A 37 -4.49 -1.31 11.67
N ASP A 38 -4.50 -2.07 12.77
CA ASP A 38 -3.69 -3.29 12.88
C ASP A 38 -4.22 -4.38 11.93
N ASP A 39 -5.54 -4.56 11.87
CA ASP A 39 -6.16 -5.44 10.88
C ASP A 39 -5.87 -4.97 9.45
N PHE A 40 -5.94 -3.66 9.16
CA PHE A 40 -5.64 -3.10 7.85
C PHE A 40 -4.20 -3.40 7.43
N TYR A 41 -3.25 -3.26 8.35
CA TYR A 41 -1.85 -3.50 8.07
C TYR A 41 -1.55 -4.95 7.73
N GLU A 42 -2.11 -5.88 8.52
CA GLU A 42 -1.94 -7.31 8.28
C GLU A 42 -2.67 -7.77 7.01
N GLU A 43 -3.90 -7.32 6.80
CA GLU A 43 -4.66 -7.65 5.59
C GLU A 43 -4.03 -7.04 4.33
N LEU A 44 -3.41 -5.85 4.42
CA LEU A 44 -2.69 -5.23 3.30
C LEU A 44 -1.46 -6.07 2.94
N ALA A 45 -0.70 -6.53 3.93
CA ALA A 45 0.43 -7.40 3.71
C ALA A 45 0.00 -8.76 3.11
N GLN A 46 -1.12 -9.32 3.58
CA GLN A 46 -1.70 -10.52 2.99
C GLN A 46 -2.10 -10.29 1.52
N TYR A 47 -2.82 -9.20 1.23
CA TYR A 47 -3.20 -8.84 -0.14
C TYR A 47 -1.98 -8.76 -1.06
N ILE A 48 -0.91 -8.11 -0.61
CA ILE A 48 0.34 -8.00 -1.37
C ILE A 48 0.98 -9.36 -1.60
N TYR A 49 1.03 -10.22 -0.57
CA TYR A 49 1.54 -11.58 -0.72
C TYR A 49 0.74 -12.38 -1.76
N GLU A 50 -0.59 -12.26 -1.76
CA GLU A 50 -1.46 -12.93 -2.73
C GLU A 50 -1.24 -12.39 -4.15
N GLU A 51 -1.14 -11.07 -4.34
CA GLU A 51 -0.81 -10.45 -5.62
C GLU A 51 0.53 -10.94 -6.16
N LEU A 52 1.59 -10.92 -5.33
CA LEU A 52 2.92 -11.39 -5.71
C LEU A 52 2.93 -12.89 -6.05
N SER A 53 2.15 -13.71 -5.33
CA SER A 53 2.06 -15.15 -5.58
C SER A 53 1.42 -15.46 -6.94
N ASN A 54 0.57 -14.56 -7.45
CA ASN A 54 -0.08 -14.70 -8.76
C ASN A 54 0.78 -14.20 -9.93
N VAL A 55 1.90 -13.52 -9.65
CA VAL A 55 2.84 -13.09 -10.70
C VAL A 55 3.48 -14.32 -11.34
N ASN A 56 3.58 -14.32 -12.67
CA ASN A 56 4.26 -15.39 -13.42
C ASN A 56 5.79 -15.24 -13.35
N ASN A 57 6.34 -15.23 -12.14
CA ASN A 57 7.76 -15.12 -11.84
C ASN A 57 8.16 -16.25 -10.89
N LYS A 58 8.80 -17.29 -11.43
CA LYS A 58 9.18 -18.47 -10.65
C LYS A 58 10.16 -18.13 -9.51
N LYS A 59 11.13 -17.23 -9.75
CA LYS A 59 12.12 -16.82 -8.72
C LYS A 59 11.40 -16.17 -7.53
N LEU A 60 10.43 -15.31 -7.80
CA LEU A 60 9.58 -14.69 -6.78
C LEU A 60 8.75 -15.73 -6.02
N GLN A 61 8.08 -16.64 -6.72
CA GLN A 61 7.26 -17.69 -6.10
C GLN A 61 8.08 -18.59 -5.17
N ASP A 62 9.27 -19.02 -5.63
CA ASP A 62 10.18 -19.85 -4.83
C ASP A 62 10.67 -19.07 -3.58
N ALA A 63 11.02 -17.79 -3.73
CA ALA A 63 11.43 -16.93 -2.62
C ALA A 63 10.31 -16.73 -1.58
N LEU A 64 9.09 -16.43 -2.03
CA LEU A 64 7.92 -16.26 -1.16
C LEU A 64 7.56 -17.54 -0.40
N LEU A 65 7.68 -18.70 -1.06
CA LEU A 65 7.42 -19.98 -0.42
C LEU A 65 8.46 -20.27 0.67
N ASN A 66 9.74 -20.07 0.38
CA ASN A 66 10.82 -20.25 1.35
C ASN A 66 10.66 -19.31 2.56
N ALA A 67 10.46 -18.01 2.31
CA ALA A 67 10.21 -17.02 3.36
C ALA A 67 9.03 -17.41 4.24
N ARG A 68 7.94 -17.91 3.62
CA ARG A 68 6.76 -18.39 4.34
C ARG A 68 7.07 -19.60 5.20
N GLU A 69 7.75 -20.61 4.67
CA GLU A 69 8.12 -21.81 5.42
C GLU A 69 9.03 -21.49 6.61
N GLU A 70 9.94 -20.53 6.47
CA GLU A 70 10.77 -20.05 7.57
C GLU A 70 9.97 -19.30 8.62
N HIS A 71 9.06 -18.41 8.22
CA HIS A 71 8.19 -17.68 9.15
C HIS A 71 7.20 -18.59 9.87
N LEU A 72 6.71 -19.65 9.23
CA LEU A 72 5.80 -20.62 9.85
C LEU A 72 6.48 -21.41 10.99
N LYS A 73 7.81 -21.44 11.05
CA LYS A 73 8.55 -22.03 12.19
C LYS A 73 8.56 -21.11 13.42
N LYS A 74 8.19 -19.83 13.27
CA LYS A 74 8.11 -18.84 14.36
C LYS A 74 6.77 -19.00 15.09
N SER A 75 6.71 -18.64 16.38
CA SER A 75 5.52 -18.83 17.24
C SER A 75 4.28 -18.03 16.81
N HIS A 76 4.48 -16.95 16.04
CA HIS A 76 3.42 -16.10 15.51
C HIS A 76 3.73 -15.74 14.06
N PHE A 77 2.90 -16.22 13.14
CA PHE A 77 2.97 -15.85 11.73
C PHE A 77 2.24 -14.53 11.47
N SER A 78 2.83 -13.66 10.66
CA SER A 78 2.24 -12.42 10.14
C SER A 78 2.81 -12.17 8.75
N TYR A 79 1.95 -11.84 7.79
CA TYR A 79 2.35 -11.45 6.44
C TYR A 79 3.20 -10.18 6.46
N ALA A 80 2.87 -9.22 7.32
CA ALA A 80 3.68 -8.01 7.44
C ALA A 80 5.09 -8.33 7.93
N SER A 81 5.22 -9.24 8.89
CA SER A 81 6.54 -9.70 9.37
C SER A 81 7.34 -10.42 8.29
N LEU A 82 6.66 -11.19 7.42
CA LEU A 82 7.28 -11.91 6.31
C LEU A 82 7.83 -10.96 5.25
N LEU A 83 7.04 -9.97 4.83
CA LEU A 83 7.46 -9.00 3.80
C LEU A 83 8.57 -8.07 4.29
N LEU A 84 8.62 -7.80 5.60
CA LEU A 84 9.58 -6.87 6.21
C LEU A 84 10.75 -7.58 6.89
N ASP A 85 10.86 -8.91 6.82
CA ASP A 85 11.97 -9.60 7.47
C ASP A 85 13.29 -9.19 6.81
N ASP A 86 14.22 -8.68 7.64
CA ASP A 86 15.54 -8.28 7.19
C ASP A 86 16.44 -9.45 6.83
N GLY A 87 16.05 -10.69 7.17
CA GLY A 87 16.82 -11.90 6.91
C GLY A 87 16.77 -12.45 5.48
N ASP A 88 15.77 -12.10 4.66
CA ASP A 88 15.62 -12.63 3.30
C ASP A 88 16.03 -11.60 2.24
N GLU A 89 17.34 -11.50 2.00
CA GLU A 89 17.92 -10.59 1.01
C GLU A 89 17.43 -10.89 -0.42
N ILE A 90 17.15 -12.15 -0.74
CA ILE A 90 16.71 -12.57 -2.08
C ILE A 90 15.30 -12.06 -2.34
N LEU A 91 14.38 -12.26 -1.38
CA LEU A 91 13.02 -11.76 -1.51
C LEU A 91 13.05 -10.23 -1.69
N LYS A 92 13.80 -9.52 -0.85
CA LYS A 92 13.93 -8.05 -0.95
C LYS A 92 14.45 -7.58 -2.29
N GLU A 93 15.51 -8.20 -2.81
CA GLU A 93 16.04 -7.88 -4.13
C GLU A 93 14.95 -7.99 -5.19
N ILE A 94 14.17 -9.09 -5.16
CA ILE A 94 13.10 -9.31 -6.12
C ILE A 94 11.98 -8.27 -5.96
N LEU A 95 11.55 -7.98 -4.72
CA LEU A 95 10.47 -7.00 -4.48
C LEU A 95 10.80 -5.62 -5.08
N THR A 96 12.08 -5.22 -5.09
CA THR A 96 12.51 -3.93 -5.65
C THR A 96 12.35 -3.79 -7.16
N ASP A 97 12.05 -4.88 -7.87
CA ASP A 97 11.74 -4.88 -9.30
C ASP A 97 10.22 -4.95 -9.59
N GLU A 98 9.41 -5.24 -8.58
CA GLU A 98 7.97 -5.48 -8.75
C GLU A 98 7.14 -4.20 -8.61
N ILE A 99 6.06 -4.13 -9.40
CA ILE A 99 5.03 -3.09 -9.30
C ILE A 99 3.78 -3.72 -8.71
N ILE A 100 3.30 -3.18 -7.59
CA ILE A 100 2.12 -3.71 -6.91
C ILE A 100 0.87 -2.95 -7.32
N PHE A 101 -0.19 -3.70 -7.61
CA PHE A 101 -1.50 -3.17 -7.95
C PHE A 101 -2.44 -3.22 -6.74
N PHE A 102 -2.99 -2.07 -6.36
CA PHE A 102 -3.96 -1.91 -5.27
C PHE A 102 -5.33 -1.54 -5.84
N GLY A 103 -6.21 -2.52 -5.96
CA GLY A 103 -7.57 -2.32 -6.48
C GLY A 103 -8.61 -2.13 -5.39
N ALA A 104 -9.39 -1.06 -5.47
CA ALA A 104 -10.58 -0.81 -4.65
C ALA A 104 -10.36 -0.78 -3.11
N ILE A 105 -9.18 -0.35 -2.65
CA ILE A 105 -8.84 -0.31 -1.22
C ILE A 105 -9.20 1.05 -0.59
N ASN A 106 -9.67 1.03 0.67
CA ASN A 106 -9.91 2.21 1.49
C ASN A 106 -8.77 2.41 2.49
N PHE A 107 -7.76 3.19 2.08
CA PHE A 107 -6.59 3.51 2.89
C PHE A 107 -6.93 4.49 4.04
N PRO A 108 -6.39 4.27 5.26
CA PRO A 108 -6.72 5.10 6.41
C PRO A 108 -6.02 6.46 6.36
N GLU A 109 -6.56 7.39 7.14
CA GLU A 109 -5.89 8.66 7.45
C GLU A 109 -4.64 8.41 8.30
N ILE A 110 -3.51 8.95 7.83
CA ILE A 110 -2.24 8.95 8.56
C ILE A 110 -1.59 10.33 8.42
N LYS A 111 -1.14 10.87 9.54
CA LYS A 111 -0.36 12.11 9.66
C LYS A 111 1.06 11.79 10.12
N SER A 112 1.98 12.72 9.88
CA SER A 112 3.40 12.58 10.26
C SER A 112 3.66 12.34 11.75
N ARG A 113 2.70 12.71 12.61
CA ARG A 113 2.75 12.51 14.07
C ARG A 113 2.22 11.15 14.54
N ASP A 114 1.63 10.37 13.65
CA ASP A 114 0.98 9.12 13.99
C ASP A 114 2.02 7.99 14.12
N THR A 115 1.79 7.09 15.08
CA THR A 115 2.72 6.00 15.39
C THR A 115 2.61 4.83 14.42
N PHE A 116 1.46 4.68 13.77
CA PHE A 116 1.18 3.61 12.82
C PHE A 116 1.52 4.08 11.41
N SER A 117 2.17 3.21 10.62
CA SER A 117 2.49 3.50 9.22
C SER A 117 2.67 2.21 8.43
N PHE A 118 1.93 2.09 7.33
CA PHE A 118 2.11 1.02 6.34
C PHE A 118 3.08 1.40 5.21
N PHE A 119 3.63 2.63 5.21
CA PHE A 119 4.54 3.07 4.15
C PHE A 119 5.87 2.30 4.11
N LYS A 120 6.24 1.60 5.19
CA LYS A 120 7.39 0.69 5.17
C LYS A 120 7.22 -0.44 4.16
N ILE A 121 5.99 -0.96 4.01
CA ILE A 121 5.69 -1.99 3.02
C ILE A 121 5.80 -1.39 1.61
N PHE A 122 5.29 -0.18 1.41
CA PHE A 122 5.35 0.52 0.12
C PHE A 122 6.78 0.78 -0.38
N GLN A 123 7.74 0.98 0.53
CA GLN A 123 9.14 1.20 0.19
C GLN A 123 9.87 -0.06 -0.31
N LEU A 124 9.25 -1.23 -0.25
CA LEU A 124 9.85 -2.48 -0.72
C LEU A 124 9.84 -2.61 -2.25
N PHE A 125 8.99 -1.85 -2.94
CA PHE A 125 8.64 -2.10 -4.34
C PHE A 125 9.22 -1.07 -5.30
N LYS A 126 9.40 -1.48 -6.56
CA LYS A 126 9.73 -0.56 -7.66
C LYS A 126 8.65 0.49 -7.84
N GLY A 127 7.39 0.07 -7.75
CA GLY A 127 6.27 0.97 -7.97
C GLY A 127 4.95 0.49 -7.38
N LEU A 128 4.01 1.44 -7.28
CA LEU A 128 2.69 1.25 -6.71
C LEU A 128 1.66 1.84 -7.65
N HIS A 129 0.73 1.01 -8.09
CA HIS A 129 -0.43 1.42 -8.88
C HIS A 129 -1.68 1.30 -8.01
N PHE A 130 -2.30 2.43 -7.69
CA PHE A 130 -3.58 2.48 -6.99
C PHE A 130 -4.71 2.66 -8.00
N ASP A 131 -5.69 1.75 -8.00
CA ASP A 131 -6.85 1.77 -8.89
C ASP A 131 -8.14 1.76 -8.07
N ARG A 132 -9.09 2.65 -8.42
CA ARG A 132 -10.43 2.75 -7.80
C ARG A 132 -10.40 2.82 -6.26
N SER A 133 -9.32 3.37 -5.70
CA SER A 133 -9.07 3.35 -4.25
C SER A 133 -9.42 4.68 -3.58
N THR A 134 -9.76 4.63 -2.29
CA THR A 134 -9.93 5.83 -1.46
C THR A 134 -8.64 6.08 -0.67
N ILE A 135 -8.07 7.27 -0.81
CA ILE A 135 -6.81 7.68 -0.20
C ILE A 135 -7.10 8.59 0.99
N GLY A 136 -6.95 8.05 2.20
CA GLY A 136 -7.09 8.80 3.45
C GLY A 136 -5.80 9.45 3.92
N PHE A 137 -4.62 8.97 3.53
CA PHE A 137 -3.35 9.57 3.95
C PHE A 137 -3.00 10.84 3.16
N GLY A 138 -2.25 11.75 3.79
CA GLY A 138 -1.71 12.93 3.11
C GLY A 138 -0.53 12.59 2.20
N SER A 139 0.00 13.58 1.48
CA SER A 139 1.08 13.34 0.50
C SER A 139 2.21 12.46 1.03
N ILE A 140 2.52 11.41 0.28
CA ILE A 140 3.61 10.50 0.60
C ILE A 140 4.89 10.94 -0.09
N ASN A 141 6.02 10.74 0.57
CA ASN A 141 7.33 10.81 -0.07
C ASN A 141 7.99 9.43 0.04
N LEU A 142 7.94 8.69 -1.05
CA LEU A 142 8.57 7.37 -1.17
C LEU A 142 9.78 7.53 -2.09
N ASN A 143 10.98 7.44 -1.52
CA ASN A 143 12.22 7.57 -2.29
C ASN A 143 12.32 6.42 -3.28
N ASN A 144 12.58 6.74 -4.55
CA ASN A 144 12.80 5.77 -5.63
C ASN A 144 11.63 4.82 -5.94
N VAL A 145 10.42 5.12 -5.46
CA VAL A 145 9.22 4.34 -5.80
C VAL A 145 8.42 5.06 -6.88
N GLN A 146 8.09 4.34 -7.95
CA GLN A 146 7.23 4.82 -9.03
C GLN A 146 5.76 4.78 -8.61
N ILE A 147 4.99 5.84 -8.86
CA ILE A 147 3.62 5.94 -8.38
C ILE A 147 2.66 6.25 -9.53
N PHE A 148 1.52 5.56 -9.52
CA PHE A 148 0.40 5.86 -10.39
C PHE A 148 -0.93 5.70 -9.63
N PHE A 149 -1.78 6.72 -9.72
CA PHE A 149 -3.14 6.73 -9.19
C PHE A 149 -4.13 6.81 -10.34
N GLN A 150 -5.02 5.83 -10.42
CA GLN A 150 -6.09 5.74 -11.40
C GLN A 150 -7.44 5.64 -10.69
N ASP A 151 -8.41 6.46 -11.10
CA ASP A 151 -9.80 6.44 -10.60
C ASP A 151 -9.89 6.55 -9.05
N CYS A 152 -8.88 7.14 -8.41
CA CYS A 152 -8.79 7.27 -6.95
C CYS A 152 -9.51 8.52 -6.41
N THR A 153 -10.01 8.43 -5.18
CA THR A 153 -10.57 9.57 -4.43
C THR A 153 -9.67 9.92 -3.26
N PHE A 154 -9.20 11.16 -3.20
CA PHE A 154 -8.37 11.70 -2.11
C PHE A 154 -9.26 12.47 -1.13
N GLU A 155 -9.30 12.02 0.13
CA GLU A 155 -10.20 12.56 1.16
C GLU A 155 -9.61 13.74 1.92
N ASN A 156 -8.28 13.94 1.87
CA ASN A 156 -7.56 14.93 2.66
C ASN A 156 -6.69 15.85 1.79
N ASP A 157 -6.16 16.92 2.41
CA ASP A 157 -5.20 17.83 1.75
C ASP A 157 -4.05 17.02 1.11
N TRP A 158 -3.77 17.32 -0.16
CA TRP A 158 -2.76 16.61 -0.94
C TRP A 158 -1.69 17.56 -1.46
N SER A 159 -0.43 17.16 -1.32
CA SER A 159 0.72 17.88 -1.86
C SER A 159 1.36 17.07 -2.97
N ILE A 160 1.48 17.65 -4.16
CA ILE A 160 2.16 17.06 -5.29
C ILE A 160 3.66 17.26 -5.11
N HIS A 161 4.38 16.14 -5.08
CA HIS A 161 5.85 16.08 -5.06
C HIS A 161 6.39 15.60 -6.41
N SER A 162 7.71 15.65 -6.60
CA SER A 162 8.38 15.04 -7.75
C SER A 162 8.36 13.51 -7.64
N TYR A 163 7.20 12.90 -7.91
CA TYR A 163 7.06 11.45 -7.96
C TYR A 163 7.75 10.88 -9.20
N LEU A 164 8.30 9.67 -9.07
CA LEU A 164 8.68 8.88 -10.23
C LEU A 164 7.41 8.31 -10.87
N ILE A 165 7.35 8.35 -12.19
CA ILE A 165 6.20 7.83 -12.95
C ILE A 165 6.52 6.40 -13.34
N ILE A 166 5.53 5.51 -13.30
CA ILE A 166 5.68 4.16 -13.83
C ILE A 166 5.94 4.25 -15.34
N GLU A 167 7.08 3.74 -15.78
CA GLU A 167 7.57 3.92 -17.16
C GLU A 167 6.64 3.31 -18.21
N ASP A 168 5.98 2.21 -17.86
CA ASP A 168 5.14 1.40 -18.77
C ASP A 168 3.67 1.85 -18.83
N VAL A 169 3.29 2.93 -18.12
CA VAL A 169 1.93 3.48 -18.21
C VAL A 169 1.82 4.43 -19.41
N VAL A 170 0.93 4.11 -20.34
CA VAL A 170 0.74 4.82 -21.62
C VAL A 170 0.54 6.33 -21.45
N SER A 171 -0.21 6.73 -20.42
CA SER A 171 -0.55 8.13 -20.15
C SER A 171 0.61 8.94 -19.56
N LYS A 172 1.68 8.28 -19.07
CA LYS A 172 2.84 8.91 -18.40
C LYS A 172 2.45 10.01 -17.43
N THR A 173 1.41 9.77 -16.64
CA THR A 173 0.87 10.68 -15.62
C THR A 173 0.90 10.01 -14.26
N ILE A 174 0.92 10.81 -13.19
CA ILE A 174 0.81 10.33 -11.82
C ILE A 174 -0.66 10.12 -11.44
N PHE A 175 -1.56 10.95 -11.99
CA PHE A 175 -2.98 10.93 -11.66
C PHE A 175 -3.81 10.81 -12.94
N GLN A 176 -4.74 9.85 -12.97
CA GLN A 176 -5.70 9.66 -14.05
C GLN A 176 -7.10 9.51 -13.46
N ASN A 177 -8.04 10.37 -13.87
CA ASN A 177 -9.43 10.38 -13.39
C ASN A 177 -9.59 10.46 -11.86
N CYS A 178 -8.63 11.06 -11.16
CA CYS A 178 -8.69 11.19 -9.71
C CYS A 178 -9.58 12.35 -9.26
N ILE A 179 -10.21 12.19 -8.09
CA ILE A 179 -11.00 13.22 -7.42
C ILE A 179 -10.27 13.66 -6.15
N PHE A 180 -10.00 14.95 -6.02
CA PHE A 180 -9.47 15.55 -4.80
C PHE A 180 -10.59 16.31 -4.09
N LYS A 181 -10.95 15.89 -2.88
CA LYS A 181 -12.05 16.52 -2.11
C LYS A 181 -11.61 17.76 -1.34
N GLU A 182 -10.33 17.81 -1.00
CA GLU A 182 -9.72 18.89 -0.22
C GLU A 182 -8.64 19.60 -1.04
N ARG A 183 -7.82 20.44 -0.39
CA ARG A 183 -6.88 21.32 -1.10
C ARG A 183 -5.75 20.53 -1.73
N VAL A 184 -5.39 20.92 -2.94
CA VAL A 184 -4.19 20.43 -3.63
C VAL A 184 -3.14 21.54 -3.63
N SER A 185 -1.93 21.21 -3.20
CA SER A 185 -0.77 22.11 -3.23
C SER A 185 0.38 21.50 -4.02
N SER A 186 1.27 22.34 -4.52
CA SER A 186 2.52 21.91 -5.18
C SER A 186 3.66 22.80 -4.71
N ALA A 187 4.73 22.20 -4.19
CA ALA A 187 5.98 22.91 -3.95
C ALA A 187 6.93 22.56 -5.10
N ALA A 188 7.31 23.56 -5.92
CA ALA A 188 8.47 23.39 -6.78
C ALA A 188 9.69 23.24 -5.88
N LYS A 189 10.59 22.27 -6.16
CA LYS A 189 11.90 22.25 -5.50
C LYS A 189 12.54 23.61 -5.74
N GLU A 190 12.83 24.36 -4.68
CA GLU A 190 13.71 25.51 -4.81
C GLU A 190 15.00 24.99 -5.44
N HIS A 191 15.35 25.52 -6.62
CA HIS A 191 16.72 25.43 -7.09
C HIS A 191 17.57 26.03 -5.98
N SER A 192 18.32 25.18 -5.27
CA SER A 192 19.46 25.64 -4.49
C SER A 192 20.26 26.51 -5.44
N ARG A 193 20.28 27.81 -5.17
CA ARG A 193 21.20 28.71 -5.85
C ARG A 193 22.57 28.23 -5.42
N ASP A 194 23.24 27.50 -6.29
CA ASP A 194 24.67 27.30 -6.20
C ASP A 194 25.28 28.71 -6.21
N ILE A 195 25.79 29.13 -5.05
CA ILE A 195 26.70 30.27 -4.88
C ILE A 195 28.06 29.69 -4.59
#